data_AF-A0A1E1IQT4-F1
#
_entry.id   AF-A0A1E1IQT4-F1
#
_cell.length_a   1.000
_cell.length_b   1.000
_cell.length_c   1.000
_cell.angle_alpha   90.00
_cell.angle_beta   90.00
_cell.angle_gamma   90.00
#
_symmetry.space_group_name_H-M   'P 1'
#
loop_
_entity.id
_entity.type
_entity.pdbx_description
1 polymer ?
#
loop_
_entity_poly.entity_id
_entity_poly.type
_entity_poly.pdbx_seq_one_letter_code
_entity_poly.pdbx_strand_id
1 'polypeptide(L)'
;MIHLGNCYIPWLVFTLAELRAVLCQIAFLVAGSAILGPLCRRGVAGGALLACYTVVMFFFQRRLASGFSVRFSSLRAWRSSPENFRKTSAFLKALKAKKATAAGVSVAGFGAHPVAVITGGERGIGEEVVDQLLREGLDVILCCPFEAAALRTIAKLEARTPNSLLRFLKLNLNDEECVRQSAAAVLEMTPRIDVLINNAGLANPLSYKMNKRGYEVVLSINFLGHALFTELLLERVMASAPSRIVNVASLMHLNACMPGSCKTALDAMTVNCDPASPHHTHNYSLSKLLLVCYTRDLARRLRGTDTVVTVVHPGVVLTDIYAFAAVFMKVFLRTVFKFPGEGAEVVLYCTLADGIRSGSFYADCTEYDGLLSPLALDDTHNERLRRVLLRYFALDTSKPTGKLLPEVVESML
;
A
#
# COMPACT_ATOMS: atom_id res chain seq x y z
N MET A 1 4.24 -23.88 -7.09
CA MET A 1 3.51 -22.88 -7.89
C MET A 1 3.09 -23.52 -9.20
N ILE A 2 1.88 -23.27 -9.68
CA ILE A 2 1.47 -23.66 -11.03
C ILE A 2 1.70 -22.44 -11.94
N HIS A 3 2.41 -22.66 -13.04
CA HIS A 3 2.64 -21.68 -14.09
C HIS A 3 1.53 -21.82 -15.14
N LEU A 4 0.60 -20.86 -15.19
CA LEU A 4 -0.46 -20.80 -16.19
C LEU A 4 -0.31 -19.49 -16.99
N GLY A 5 0.30 -19.57 -18.17
CA GLY A 5 0.63 -18.39 -18.97
C GLY A 5 1.61 -17.47 -18.22
N ASN A 6 1.29 -16.18 -18.13
CA ASN A 6 2.12 -15.17 -17.42
C ASN A 6 1.71 -14.98 -15.94
N CYS A 7 0.88 -15.86 -15.39
CA CYS A 7 0.37 -15.75 -14.02
C CYS A 7 0.92 -16.87 -13.13
N TYR A 8 1.36 -16.50 -11.94
CA TYR A 8 1.81 -17.42 -10.91
C TYR A 8 0.70 -17.66 -9.87
N ILE A 9 0.30 -18.92 -9.69
CA ILE A 9 -0.67 -19.31 -8.66
C ILE A 9 0.04 -20.17 -7.61
N PRO A 10 0.01 -19.80 -6.31
CA PRO A 10 0.61 -20.60 -5.24
C PRO A 10 -0.10 -21.95 -5.10
N TRP A 11 0.65 -22.97 -4.70
CA TRP A 11 0.09 -24.27 -4.35
C TRP A 11 -0.45 -24.16 -2.91
N LEU A 12 -1.75 -24.32 -2.71
CA LEU A 12 -2.38 -24.27 -1.38
C LEU A 12 -2.67 -25.70 -0.90
N VAL A 13 -2.30 -25.99 0.34
CA VAL A 13 -2.68 -27.18 1.10
C VAL A 13 -4.16 -27.04 1.47
N PHE A 14 -5.05 -27.68 0.72
CA PHE A 14 -6.51 -27.59 0.93
C PHE A 14 -7.05 -28.76 1.78
N THR A 15 -7.97 -28.46 2.68
CA THR A 15 -8.78 -29.43 3.41
C THR A 15 -9.96 -29.94 2.54
N LEU A 16 -10.51 -31.11 2.88
CA LEU A 16 -11.65 -31.75 2.17
C LEU A 16 -12.92 -30.87 2.10
N ALA A 17 -13.13 -29.99 3.09
CA ALA A 17 -14.25 -29.05 3.10
C ALA A 17 -14.07 -27.93 2.06
N GLU A 18 -12.82 -27.50 1.85
CA GLU A 18 -12.44 -26.48 0.87
C GLU A 18 -12.53 -27.04 -0.55
N LEU A 19 -12.13 -28.31 -0.75
CA LEU A 19 -12.32 -29.05 -2.01
C LEU A 19 -13.80 -29.18 -2.41
N ARG A 20 -14.70 -29.45 -1.46
CA ARG A 20 -16.15 -29.51 -1.73
C ARG A 20 -16.74 -28.16 -2.09
N ALA A 21 -16.29 -27.08 -1.44
CA ALA A 21 -16.73 -25.73 -1.77
C ALA A 21 -16.29 -25.33 -3.18
N VAL A 22 -15.04 -25.66 -3.55
CA VAL A 22 -14.49 -25.45 -4.90
C VAL A 22 -15.28 -26.24 -5.96
N LEU A 23 -15.60 -27.51 -5.71
CA LEU A 23 -16.38 -28.33 -6.65
C LEU A 23 -17.82 -27.83 -6.85
N CYS A 24 -18.48 -27.39 -5.77
CA CYS A 24 -19.82 -26.80 -5.86
C CYS A 24 -19.82 -25.45 -6.61
N GLN A 25 -18.73 -24.69 -6.50
CA GLN A 25 -18.54 -23.42 -7.18
C GLN A 25 -18.19 -23.59 -8.66
N ILE A 26 -17.41 -24.61 -9.02
CA ILE A 26 -17.17 -25.00 -10.42
C ILE A 26 -18.50 -25.37 -11.09
N ALA A 27 -19.37 -26.13 -10.41
CA ALA A 27 -20.70 -26.47 -10.92
C ALA A 27 -21.58 -25.22 -11.16
N PHE A 28 -21.50 -24.23 -10.25
CA PHE A 28 -22.22 -22.96 -10.38
C PHE A 28 -21.68 -22.07 -11.51
N LEU A 29 -20.36 -22.10 -11.75
CA LEU A 29 -19.68 -21.42 -12.85
C LEU A 29 -20.02 -22.05 -14.21
N VAL A 30 -20.04 -23.37 -14.30
CA VAL A 30 -20.48 -24.09 -15.52
C VAL A 30 -21.93 -23.74 -15.83
N ALA A 31 -22.81 -23.73 -14.83
CA ALA A 31 -24.21 -23.31 -15.01
C ALA A 31 -24.36 -21.82 -15.39
N GLY A 32 -23.58 -20.92 -14.78
CA GLY A 32 -23.62 -19.48 -15.08
C GLY A 32 -23.03 -19.12 -16.45
N SER A 33 -22.01 -19.85 -16.91
CA SER A 33 -21.40 -19.65 -18.23
C SER A 33 -22.35 -20.02 -19.37
N ALA A 34 -23.24 -21.00 -19.17
CA ALA A 34 -24.28 -21.37 -20.13
C ALA A 34 -25.36 -20.28 -20.29
N ILE A 35 -25.59 -19.47 -19.25
CA ILE A 35 -26.59 -18.37 -19.25
C ILE A 35 -26.01 -17.08 -19.84
N LEU A 36 -24.69 -16.85 -19.71
CA LEU A 36 -24.02 -15.60 -20.11
C LEU A 36 -23.36 -15.65 -21.51
N GLY A 37 -23.42 -16.80 -22.19
CA GLY A 37 -22.87 -17.03 -23.53
C GLY A 37 -23.20 -15.98 -24.61
N PRO A 38 -24.38 -15.30 -24.61
CA PRO A 38 -24.68 -14.26 -25.59
C PRO A 38 -23.94 -12.92 -25.39
N LEU A 39 -23.49 -12.61 -24.17
CA LEU A 39 -22.82 -11.33 -23.86
C LEU A 39 -21.33 -11.31 -24.23
N CYS A 40 -20.70 -12.49 -24.36
CA CYS A 40 -19.28 -12.62 -24.69
C CYS A 40 -18.93 -12.44 -26.18
N ARG A 41 -19.91 -12.36 -27.09
CA ARG A 41 -19.65 -12.27 -28.54
C ARG A 41 -19.32 -10.85 -29.06
N ARG A 42 -19.21 -9.84 -28.18
CA ARG A 42 -18.86 -8.45 -28.54
C ARG A 42 -17.57 -7.92 -27.91
N GLY A 43 -16.54 -8.76 -27.83
CA GLY A 43 -15.15 -8.29 -27.76
C GLY A 43 -14.67 -7.68 -26.45
N VAL A 44 -15.19 -8.10 -25.28
CA VAL A 44 -14.64 -7.70 -23.97
C VAL A 44 -14.46 -8.95 -23.10
N ALA A 45 -13.24 -9.49 -23.04
CA ALA A 45 -12.96 -10.81 -22.48
C ALA A 45 -12.02 -10.86 -21.25
N GLY A 46 -11.80 -9.77 -20.49
CA GLY A 46 -10.86 -9.80 -19.33
C GLY A 46 -11.40 -9.29 -17.99
N GLY A 47 -12.11 -8.16 -17.99
CA GLY A 47 -12.51 -7.47 -16.76
C GLY A 47 -13.63 -8.15 -15.95
N ALA A 48 -14.52 -8.89 -16.60
CA ALA A 48 -15.67 -9.52 -15.95
C ALA A 48 -15.29 -10.79 -15.14
N LEU A 49 -14.29 -11.55 -15.60
CA LEU A 49 -13.75 -12.73 -14.90
C LEU A 49 -12.90 -12.35 -13.68
N LEU A 50 -12.12 -11.28 -13.78
CA LEU A 50 -11.32 -10.75 -12.67
C LEU A 50 -12.19 -10.09 -11.58
N ALA A 51 -13.28 -9.42 -11.98
CA ALA A 51 -14.29 -8.89 -11.05
C ALA A 51 -15.04 -10.00 -10.30
N CYS A 52 -15.37 -11.12 -10.96
CA CYS A 52 -16.00 -12.28 -10.31
C CYS A 52 -15.04 -13.03 -9.36
N TYR A 53 -13.76 -13.20 -9.71
CA TYR A 53 -12.74 -13.83 -8.85
C TYR A 53 -12.47 -13.02 -7.57
N THR A 54 -12.46 -11.68 -7.68
CA THR A 54 -12.25 -10.77 -6.53
C THR A 54 -13.45 -10.78 -5.56
N VAL A 55 -14.66 -11.01 -6.08
CA VAL A 55 -15.88 -11.17 -5.26
C VAL A 55 -15.90 -12.54 -4.55
N VAL A 56 -15.38 -13.61 -5.17
CA VAL A 56 -15.29 -14.96 -4.55
C VAL A 56 -14.28 -15.02 -3.40
N MET A 57 -13.11 -14.39 -3.53
CA MET A 57 -12.06 -14.45 -2.50
C MET A 57 -12.32 -13.53 -1.30
N PHE A 58 -13.02 -12.40 -1.49
CA PHE A 58 -13.39 -11.52 -0.39
C PHE A 58 -14.45 -12.13 0.56
N PHE A 59 -15.41 -12.90 0.04
CA PHE A 59 -16.44 -13.55 0.87
C PHE A 59 -15.95 -14.83 1.58
N PHE A 60 -14.87 -15.44 1.08
CA PHE A 60 -14.20 -16.57 1.73
C PHE A 60 -13.39 -16.12 2.96
N GLN A 61 -12.67 -14.99 2.85
CA GLN A 61 -11.86 -14.42 3.94
C GLN A 61 -12.68 -13.92 5.14
N ARG A 62 -13.93 -13.45 4.94
CA ARG A 62 -14.79 -12.92 6.02
C ARG A 62 -15.61 -13.97 6.79
N ARG A 63 -15.68 -15.23 6.32
CA ARG A 63 -16.52 -16.29 6.94
C ARG A 63 -15.74 -17.24 7.86
N LEU A 64 -14.43 -17.42 7.67
CA LEU A 64 -13.58 -18.32 8.47
C LEU A 64 -13.00 -17.68 9.75
N ALA A 65 -12.94 -16.35 9.84
CA ALA A 65 -12.32 -15.66 10.98
C ALA A 65 -13.22 -15.50 12.23
N SER A 66 -14.46 -16.02 12.28
CA SER A 66 -15.32 -15.79 13.48
C SER A 66 -16.42 -16.81 13.79
N GLY A 67 -16.51 -17.96 13.11
CA GLY A 67 -17.43 -19.05 13.50
C GLY A 67 -18.94 -18.71 13.51
N PHE A 68 -19.37 -17.65 12.82
CA PHE A 68 -20.73 -17.11 12.93
C PHE A 68 -21.67 -17.59 11.79
N SER A 69 -22.94 -17.89 12.12
CA SER A 69 -23.98 -18.16 11.11
C SER A 69 -24.75 -16.87 10.77
N VAL A 70 -24.93 -16.56 9.48
CA VAL A 70 -25.44 -15.24 9.04
C VAL A 70 -26.85 -15.34 8.43
N ARG A 71 -27.77 -14.49 8.89
CA ARG A 71 -29.11 -14.23 8.28
C ARG A 71 -29.21 -12.80 7.75
N PHE A 72 -29.98 -12.57 6.69
CA PHE A 72 -30.01 -11.31 5.92
C PHE A 72 -30.44 -10.05 6.71
N SER A 73 -31.30 -10.19 7.73
CA SER A 73 -31.74 -9.08 8.59
C SER A 73 -30.63 -8.54 9.51
N SER A 74 -29.72 -9.40 9.97
CA SER A 74 -28.58 -9.03 10.84
C SER A 74 -27.54 -8.15 10.13
N LEU A 75 -27.37 -8.34 8.81
CA LEU A 75 -26.51 -7.52 7.96
C LEU A 75 -27.00 -6.07 7.82
N ARG A 76 -28.32 -5.85 7.87
CA ARG A 76 -28.92 -4.52 7.71
C ARG A 76 -28.77 -3.69 8.99
N ALA A 77 -29.02 -4.28 10.15
CA ALA A 77 -28.79 -3.67 11.46
C ALA A 77 -27.29 -3.42 11.75
N TRP A 78 -26.40 -4.30 11.26
CA TRP A 78 -24.94 -4.11 11.33
C TRP A 78 -24.44 -2.93 10.47
N ARG A 79 -25.14 -2.55 9.41
CA ARG A 79 -24.73 -1.43 8.53
C ARG A 79 -25.20 -0.06 9.01
N SER A 80 -26.20 -0.02 9.88
CA SER A 80 -26.87 1.22 10.28
C SER A 80 -26.41 1.81 11.61
N SER A 81 -25.52 1.15 12.37
CA SER A 81 -25.06 1.72 13.64
C SER A 81 -23.81 2.61 13.45
N PRO A 82 -23.85 3.87 13.92
CA PRO A 82 -22.70 4.77 13.97
C PRO A 82 -21.54 4.23 14.82
N GLU A 83 -21.82 3.24 15.68
CA GLU A 83 -20.88 2.60 16.60
C GLU A 83 -20.42 1.20 16.14
N ASN A 84 -20.88 0.72 14.98
CA ASN A 84 -20.55 -0.64 14.49
C ASN A 84 -19.10 -0.81 14.02
N PHE A 85 -18.27 0.19 14.28
CA PHE A 85 -16.85 0.13 14.65
C PHE A 85 -16.50 -0.88 15.78
N ARG A 86 -17.36 -1.84 16.10
CA ARG A 86 -17.21 -2.75 17.26
C ARG A 86 -16.63 -4.12 16.96
N LYS A 87 -15.84 -4.24 15.91
CA LYS A 87 -14.67 -5.13 15.94
C LYS A 87 -13.48 -4.35 15.40
N THR A 88 -13.10 -3.25 16.09
CA THR A 88 -11.67 -3.04 16.33
C THR A 88 -11.09 -4.43 16.56
N SER A 89 -10.14 -4.86 15.75
CA SER A 89 -9.51 -6.16 15.96
C SER A 89 -9.01 -6.26 17.39
N ALA A 90 -8.70 -7.48 17.85
CA ALA A 90 -8.12 -7.65 19.18
C ALA A 90 -6.97 -6.65 19.43
N PHE A 91 -6.20 -6.34 18.39
CA PHE A 91 -5.15 -5.32 18.37
C PHE A 91 -5.68 -3.90 18.66
N LEU A 92 -6.60 -3.36 17.85
CA LEU A 92 -7.12 -2.01 18.07
C LEU A 92 -7.95 -1.89 19.37
N LYS A 93 -8.56 -2.99 19.84
CA LYS A 93 -9.23 -3.05 21.16
C LYS A 93 -8.22 -2.99 22.29
N ALA A 94 -7.12 -3.73 22.18
CA ALA A 94 -6.06 -3.71 23.17
C ALA A 94 -5.34 -2.35 23.23
N LEU A 95 -5.11 -1.75 22.06
CA LEU A 95 -4.56 -0.41 21.88
C LEU A 95 -5.44 0.65 22.56
N LYS A 96 -6.75 0.67 22.25
CA LYS A 96 -7.72 1.56 22.92
C LYS A 96 -7.90 1.30 24.42
N ALA A 97 -7.70 0.07 24.88
CA ALA A 97 -7.83 -0.28 26.30
C ALA A 97 -6.62 0.12 27.15
N LYS A 98 -5.56 0.70 26.57
CA LYS A 98 -4.27 0.99 27.23
C LYS A 98 -3.74 -0.19 28.06
N LYS A 99 -4.10 -1.43 27.68
CA LYS A 99 -3.58 -2.64 28.32
C LYS A 99 -2.20 -2.92 27.72
N ALA A 100 -1.22 -2.15 28.18
CA ALA A 100 0.18 -2.18 27.74
C ALA A 100 0.82 -3.58 27.76
N THR A 101 0.26 -4.54 28.50
CA THR A 101 0.79 -5.89 28.64
C THR A 101 0.07 -6.98 27.84
N ALA A 102 -1.06 -6.69 27.18
CA ALA A 102 -1.89 -7.75 26.58
C ALA A 102 -1.84 -7.84 25.03
N ALA A 103 -1.11 -6.95 24.34
CA ALA A 103 -1.05 -6.98 22.87
C ALA A 103 0.26 -6.48 22.22
N GLY A 104 1.34 -6.30 22.99
CA GLY A 104 2.64 -5.87 22.42
C GLY A 104 2.56 -4.55 21.68
N VAL A 105 1.80 -3.58 22.20
CA VAL A 105 1.70 -2.22 21.65
C VAL A 105 2.50 -1.31 22.56
N SER A 106 3.58 -0.71 22.04
CA SER A 106 4.42 0.17 22.82
C SER A 106 4.78 1.42 22.04
N VAL A 107 3.95 2.47 22.18
CA VAL A 107 4.39 3.84 21.90
C VAL A 107 5.55 4.22 22.83
N ALA A 108 5.67 3.55 23.98
CA ALA A 108 6.75 3.74 24.93
C ALA A 108 8.13 3.38 24.36
N GLY A 109 8.20 2.64 23.24
CA GLY A 109 9.44 2.39 22.52
C GLY A 109 10.03 3.64 21.87
N PHE A 110 9.21 4.56 21.35
CA PHE A 110 9.67 5.72 20.58
C PHE A 110 10.11 6.92 21.43
N GLY A 111 10.21 6.80 22.76
CA GLY A 111 10.56 7.93 23.63
C GLY A 111 9.46 8.98 23.79
N ALA A 112 9.76 10.15 24.39
CA ALA A 112 8.77 11.19 24.68
C ALA A 112 8.40 12.01 23.44
N HIS A 113 7.09 12.16 23.16
CA HIS A 113 6.52 12.89 22.01
C HIS A 113 7.10 12.43 20.64
N PRO A 114 6.80 11.20 20.21
CA PRO A 114 7.21 10.69 18.91
C PRO A 114 6.53 11.43 17.74
N VAL A 115 7.21 11.50 16.59
CA VAL A 115 6.76 12.19 15.39
C VAL A 115 6.60 11.22 14.22
N ALA A 116 5.41 11.22 13.62
CA ALA A 116 5.11 10.49 12.40
C ALA A 116 5.01 11.43 11.18
N VAL A 117 5.60 11.04 10.06
CA VAL A 117 5.42 11.68 8.76
C VAL A 117 4.61 10.72 7.90
N ILE A 118 3.48 11.17 7.36
CA ILE A 118 2.60 10.33 6.54
C ILE A 118 2.23 11.01 5.23
N THR A 119 2.39 10.30 4.12
CA THR A 119 1.89 10.74 2.82
C THR A 119 0.43 10.30 2.63
N GLY A 120 -0.41 11.18 2.08
CA GLY A 120 -1.82 10.86 1.78
C GLY A 120 -2.70 10.69 3.03
N GLY A 121 -2.40 11.41 4.11
CA GLY A 121 -3.13 11.36 5.38
C GLY A 121 -4.45 12.14 5.39
N GLU A 122 -4.83 12.82 4.30
CA GLU A 122 -6.00 13.71 4.26
C GLU A 122 -7.34 13.00 4.11
N ARG A 123 -7.34 11.69 3.81
CA ARG A 123 -8.56 10.92 3.53
C ARG A 123 -8.33 9.41 3.66
N GLY A 124 -9.44 8.66 3.67
CA GLY A 124 -9.41 7.20 3.50
C GLY A 124 -8.57 6.51 4.58
N ILE A 125 -7.72 5.56 4.17
CA ILE A 125 -6.86 4.80 5.09
C ILE A 125 -5.93 5.74 5.87
N GLY A 126 -5.33 6.71 5.18
CA GLY A 126 -4.38 7.64 5.77
C GLY A 126 -5.00 8.48 6.90
N GLU A 127 -6.22 8.97 6.72
CA GLU A 127 -6.93 9.73 7.77
C GLU A 127 -7.17 8.90 9.04
N GLU A 128 -7.56 7.64 8.89
CA GLU A 128 -7.77 6.74 10.04
C GLU A 128 -6.45 6.39 10.75
N VAL A 129 -5.35 6.27 9.99
CA VAL A 129 -4.00 6.13 10.56
C VAL A 129 -3.63 7.38 11.34
N VAL A 130 -3.82 8.59 10.77
CA VAL A 130 -3.53 9.86 11.45
C VAL A 130 -4.32 9.99 12.76
N ASP A 131 -5.64 9.75 12.74
CA ASP A 131 -6.49 9.82 13.94
C ASP A 131 -5.95 8.92 15.05
N GLN A 132 -5.57 7.69 14.71
CA GLN A 132 -5.08 6.75 15.71
C GLN A 132 -3.68 7.12 16.21
N LEU A 133 -2.76 7.58 15.37
CA LEU A 133 -1.42 8.01 15.81
C LEU A 133 -1.50 9.20 16.78
N LEU A 134 -2.36 10.19 16.48
CA LEU A 134 -2.61 11.32 17.38
C LEU A 134 -3.21 10.87 18.72
N ARG A 135 -4.12 9.89 18.72
CA ARG A 135 -4.68 9.33 19.98
C ARG A 135 -3.64 8.59 20.82
N GLU A 136 -2.65 8.00 20.15
CA GLU A 136 -1.52 7.34 20.78
C GLU A 136 -0.41 8.30 21.23
N GLY A 137 -0.58 9.61 21.00
CA GLY A 137 0.32 10.65 21.50
C GLY A 137 1.46 11.01 20.54
N LEU A 138 1.40 10.56 19.28
CA LEU A 138 2.36 10.99 18.26
C LEU A 138 1.94 12.35 17.70
N ASP A 139 2.91 13.22 17.48
CA ASP A 139 2.74 14.35 16.58
C ASP A 139 2.81 13.85 15.13
N VAL A 140 2.03 14.45 14.24
CA VAL A 140 1.91 14.00 12.86
C VAL A 140 2.15 15.14 11.87
N ILE A 141 3.03 14.93 10.91
CA ILE A 141 3.20 15.77 9.72
C ILE A 141 2.46 15.09 8.56
N LEU A 142 1.30 15.63 8.22
CA LEU A 142 0.44 15.18 7.13
C LEU A 142 0.92 15.80 5.82
N CYS A 143 1.43 14.95 4.93
CA CYS A 143 1.98 15.35 3.64
C CYS A 143 1.02 15.00 2.48
N CYS A 144 0.50 16.01 1.78
CA CYS A 144 -0.32 15.78 0.58
C CYS A 144 -0.35 17.02 -0.34
N PRO A 145 -0.82 16.91 -1.61
CA PRO A 145 -0.85 18.06 -2.51
C PRO A 145 -2.09 18.95 -2.32
N PHE A 146 -3.08 18.52 -1.53
CA PHE A 146 -4.41 19.13 -1.45
C PHE A 146 -4.62 19.85 -0.11
N GLU A 147 -4.10 21.07 0.01
CA GLU A 147 -4.15 21.88 1.23
C GLU A 147 -5.56 22.00 1.83
N ALA A 148 -6.57 22.37 1.04
CA ALA A 148 -7.94 22.49 1.54
C ALA A 148 -8.52 21.18 2.11
N ALA A 149 -8.11 20.02 1.58
CA ALA A 149 -8.51 18.73 2.14
C ALA A 149 -7.77 18.43 3.45
N ALA A 150 -6.46 18.68 3.49
CA ALA A 150 -5.67 18.55 4.71
C ALA A 150 -6.20 19.41 5.85
N LEU A 151 -6.48 20.69 5.61
CA LEU A 151 -6.98 21.61 6.63
C LEU A 151 -8.35 21.19 7.20
N ARG A 152 -9.24 20.62 6.38
CA ARG A 152 -10.50 20.04 6.87
C ARG A 152 -10.26 18.84 7.78
N THR A 153 -9.35 17.97 7.39
CA THR A 153 -8.98 16.79 8.18
C THR A 153 -8.30 17.19 9.49
N ILE A 154 -7.47 18.23 9.46
CA ILE A 154 -6.85 18.83 10.66
C ILE A 154 -7.91 19.33 11.62
N ALA A 155 -8.81 20.21 11.17
CA ALA A 155 -9.88 20.74 12.01
C ALA A 155 -10.77 19.64 12.62
N LYS A 156 -11.01 18.56 11.87
CA LYS A 156 -11.79 17.39 12.34
C LYS A 156 -11.05 16.56 13.41
N LEU A 157 -9.73 16.49 13.34
CA LEU A 157 -8.91 15.61 14.20
C LEU A 157 -8.41 16.32 15.45
N GLU A 158 -7.95 17.56 15.34
CA GLU A 158 -7.45 18.35 16.47
C GLU A 158 -8.47 18.47 17.60
N ALA A 159 -9.75 18.63 17.25
CA ALA A 159 -10.86 18.67 18.22
C ALA A 159 -10.97 17.40 19.08
N ARG A 160 -10.38 16.28 18.66
CA ARG A 160 -10.47 14.96 19.30
C ARG A 160 -9.14 14.53 19.96
N THR A 161 -8.05 15.25 19.72
CA THR A 161 -6.69 14.86 20.15
C THR A 161 -5.88 16.07 20.64
N PRO A 162 -6.26 16.69 21.78
CA PRO A 162 -5.68 17.97 22.22
C PRO A 162 -4.21 17.88 22.68
N ASN A 163 -3.67 16.68 22.85
CA ASN A 163 -2.32 16.44 23.38
C ASN A 163 -1.28 16.11 22.29
N SER A 164 -1.66 16.21 21.02
CA SER A 164 -0.79 15.91 19.88
C SER A 164 -0.96 16.96 18.79
N LEU A 165 0.13 17.26 18.11
CA LEU A 165 0.18 18.24 17.03
C LEU A 165 -0.07 17.57 15.68
N LEU A 166 -0.94 18.16 14.86
CA LEU A 166 -1.14 17.74 13.48
C LEU A 166 -0.80 18.90 12.54
N ARG A 167 0.30 18.77 11.80
CA ARG A 167 0.78 19.81 10.87
C ARG A 167 0.57 19.39 9.43
N PHE A 168 0.17 20.33 8.57
CA PHE A 168 0.13 20.13 7.13
C PHE A 168 1.48 20.49 6.50
N LEU A 169 1.93 19.66 5.56
CA LEU A 169 2.99 19.99 4.63
C LEU A 169 2.54 19.67 3.20
N LYS A 170 2.67 20.63 2.29
CA LYS A 170 2.40 20.40 0.88
C LYS A 170 3.45 19.46 0.30
N LEU A 171 3.00 18.34 -0.28
CA LEU A 171 3.86 17.36 -0.96
C LEU A 171 3.15 16.83 -2.21
N ASN A 172 3.76 17.04 -3.37
CA ASN A 172 3.34 16.43 -4.63
C ASN A 172 4.37 15.38 -5.06
N LEU A 173 4.07 14.10 -4.83
CA LEU A 173 4.95 12.98 -5.20
C LEU A 173 5.14 12.81 -6.72
N ASN A 174 4.35 13.50 -7.55
CA ASN A 174 4.52 13.53 -9.00
C ASN A 174 5.52 14.61 -9.48
N ASP A 175 6.10 15.37 -8.56
CA ASP A 175 7.04 16.47 -8.83
C ASP A 175 8.28 16.33 -7.95
N GLU A 176 9.39 15.93 -8.55
CA GLU A 176 10.64 15.68 -7.84
C GLU A 176 11.19 16.89 -7.09
N GLU A 177 11.06 18.10 -7.65
CA GLU A 177 11.53 19.31 -6.99
C GLU A 177 10.69 19.57 -5.73
N CYS A 178 9.37 19.40 -5.84
CA CYS A 178 8.48 19.46 -4.69
C CYS A 178 8.87 18.42 -3.64
N VAL A 179 9.18 17.18 -4.01
CA VAL A 179 9.61 16.14 -3.07
C VAL A 179 10.85 16.56 -2.29
N ARG A 180 11.85 17.15 -2.97
CA ARG A 180 13.08 17.64 -2.33
C ARG A 180 12.82 18.80 -1.37
N GLN A 181 12.05 19.79 -1.81
CA GLN A 181 11.67 20.94 -0.98
C GLN A 181 10.86 20.50 0.24
N SER A 182 9.90 19.58 0.07
CA SER A 182 9.12 19.02 1.16
C SER A 182 9.99 18.22 2.14
N ALA A 183 10.94 17.42 1.66
CA ALA A 183 11.85 16.68 2.55
C ALA A 183 12.70 17.65 3.39
N ALA A 184 13.26 18.70 2.79
CA ALA A 184 13.98 19.74 3.52
C ALA A 184 13.09 20.42 4.58
N ALA A 185 11.85 20.77 4.21
CA ALA A 185 10.89 21.36 5.15
C ALA A 185 10.57 20.42 6.33
N VAL A 186 10.40 19.10 6.10
CA VAL A 186 10.23 18.13 7.21
C VAL A 186 11.45 18.17 8.14
N LEU A 187 12.66 18.17 7.58
CA LEU A 187 13.90 18.16 8.36
C LEU A 187 14.07 19.42 9.21
N GLU A 188 13.53 20.56 8.76
CA GLU A 188 13.47 21.82 9.51
C GLU A 188 12.36 21.84 10.57
N MET A 189 11.20 21.23 10.29
CA MET A 189 10.03 21.23 11.17
C MET A 189 10.21 20.41 12.45
N THR A 190 11.03 19.35 12.41
CA THR A 190 11.18 18.43 13.54
C THR A 190 12.61 17.88 13.62
N PRO A 191 13.21 17.78 14.81
CA PRO A 191 14.52 17.14 14.98
C PRO A 191 14.45 15.60 14.95
N ARG A 192 13.27 15.00 14.83
CA ARG A 192 13.04 13.55 14.87
C ARG A 192 11.96 13.08 13.89
N ILE A 193 12.09 11.85 13.39
CA ILE A 193 11.10 11.14 12.57
C ILE A 193 11.08 9.68 13.03
N ASP A 194 10.16 9.35 13.93
CA ASP A 194 10.03 8.02 14.51
C ASP A 194 9.30 7.06 13.59
N VAL A 195 8.38 7.60 12.79
CA VAL A 195 7.58 6.83 11.86
C VAL A 195 7.51 7.55 10.51
N LEU A 196 7.87 6.88 9.42
CA LEU A 196 7.61 7.31 8.06
C LEU A 196 6.61 6.37 7.39
N ILE A 197 5.44 6.87 7.01
CA ILE A 197 4.38 6.09 6.38
C ILE A 197 4.18 6.57 4.93
N ASN A 198 4.64 5.74 3.99
CA ASN A 198 4.41 5.93 2.56
C ASN A 198 3.06 5.32 2.18
N ASN A 199 1.99 6.08 2.42
CA ASN A 199 0.60 5.64 2.24
C ASN A 199 -0.06 6.14 0.95
N ALA A 200 0.35 7.30 0.43
CA ALA A 200 -0.28 7.90 -0.75
C ALA A 200 -0.31 6.92 -1.94
N GLY A 201 -1.38 6.95 -2.72
CA GLY A 201 -1.48 6.04 -3.86
C GLY A 201 -2.52 6.47 -4.87
N LEU A 202 -2.22 6.19 -6.13
CA LEU A 202 -3.11 6.33 -7.27
C LEU A 202 -3.22 4.98 -7.98
N ALA A 203 -4.44 4.54 -8.27
CA ALA A 203 -4.66 3.43 -9.20
C ALA A 203 -5.55 3.90 -10.36
N ASN A 204 -5.28 3.37 -11.56
CA ASN A 204 -6.11 3.53 -12.75
C ASN A 204 -6.59 4.97 -13.02
N PRO A 205 -5.67 5.90 -13.37
CA PRO A 205 -6.08 7.20 -13.89
C PRO A 205 -6.96 7.01 -15.14
N LEU A 206 -7.96 7.87 -15.33
CA LEU A 206 -8.88 7.83 -16.50
C LEU A 206 -8.17 7.85 -17.85
N SER A 207 -6.91 8.30 -17.88
CA SER A 207 -6.06 8.35 -19.06
C SER A 207 -4.62 8.13 -18.63
N TYR A 208 -3.84 7.48 -19.50
CA TYR A 208 -2.39 7.46 -19.39
C TYR A 208 -1.88 8.90 -19.41
N LYS A 209 -1.04 9.25 -18.43
CA LYS A 209 -0.45 10.58 -18.31
C LYS A 209 0.99 10.46 -17.90
N MET A 210 1.81 11.35 -18.45
CA MET A 210 3.19 11.53 -18.03
C MET A 210 3.32 12.84 -17.23
N ASN A 211 4.25 12.86 -16.29
CA ASN A 211 4.65 14.06 -15.59
C ASN A 211 5.60 14.91 -16.46
N LYS A 212 6.01 16.08 -15.96
CA LYS A 212 6.88 17.02 -16.68
C LYS A 212 8.23 16.42 -17.08
N ARG A 213 8.69 15.39 -16.39
CA ARG A 213 9.95 14.67 -16.66
C ARG A 213 9.79 13.46 -17.58
N GLY A 214 8.56 13.19 -18.06
CA GLY A 214 8.30 12.05 -18.94
C GLY A 214 8.13 10.72 -18.22
N TYR A 215 7.71 10.71 -16.96
CA TYR A 215 7.35 9.47 -16.25
C TYR A 215 5.85 9.30 -16.16
N GLU A 216 5.39 8.06 -16.29
CA GLU A 216 4.01 7.74 -16.04
C GLU A 216 3.62 8.07 -14.58
N VAL A 217 2.48 8.73 -14.42
CA VAL A 217 2.06 9.36 -13.16
C VAL A 217 1.87 8.36 -12.01
N VAL A 218 1.34 7.16 -12.26
CA VAL A 218 1.17 6.12 -11.22
C VAL A 218 2.52 5.63 -10.73
N LEU A 219 3.46 5.34 -11.63
CA LEU A 219 4.83 4.97 -11.26
C LEU A 219 5.53 6.11 -10.50
N SER A 220 5.34 7.36 -10.92
CA SER A 220 5.91 8.52 -10.26
C SER A 220 5.40 8.67 -8.82
N ILE A 221 4.07 8.62 -8.61
CA ILE A 221 3.47 8.85 -7.29
C ILE A 221 3.69 7.66 -6.37
N ASN A 222 3.36 6.45 -6.81
CA ASN A 222 3.31 5.29 -5.94
C ASN A 222 4.71 4.77 -5.59
N PHE A 223 5.71 5.05 -6.42
CA PHE A 223 7.05 4.51 -6.28
C PHE A 223 8.14 5.59 -6.27
N LEU A 224 8.41 6.27 -7.40
CA LEU A 224 9.60 7.14 -7.51
C LEU A 224 9.60 8.27 -6.47
N GLY A 225 8.48 8.97 -6.31
CA GLY A 225 8.33 10.05 -5.35
C GLY A 225 8.51 9.57 -3.91
N HIS A 226 7.95 8.40 -3.56
CA HIS A 226 8.14 7.82 -2.23
C HIS A 226 9.57 7.37 -1.98
N ALA A 227 10.19 6.68 -2.94
CA ALA A 227 11.57 6.23 -2.82
C ALA A 227 12.50 7.42 -2.59
N LEU A 228 12.35 8.50 -3.38
CA LEU A 228 13.11 9.73 -3.19
C LEU A 228 12.85 10.36 -1.82
N PHE A 229 11.58 10.52 -1.43
CA PHE A 229 11.22 11.11 -0.15
C PHE A 229 11.79 10.32 1.03
N THR A 230 11.74 8.99 0.96
CA THR A 230 12.35 8.11 1.97
C THR A 230 13.87 8.24 2.02
N GLU A 231 14.57 8.19 0.89
CA GLU A 231 16.04 8.33 0.90
C GLU A 231 16.48 9.70 1.45
N LEU A 232 15.75 10.79 1.15
CA LEU A 232 16.06 12.13 1.66
C LEU A 232 15.84 12.28 3.18
N LEU A 233 14.91 11.50 3.75
CA LEU A 233 14.59 11.53 5.18
C LEU A 233 15.32 10.42 5.97
N LEU A 234 16.00 9.50 5.28
CA LEU A 234 16.48 8.24 5.86
C LEU A 234 17.44 8.46 7.03
N GLU A 235 18.38 9.39 6.91
CA GLU A 235 19.33 9.69 7.97
C GLU A 235 18.62 10.15 9.26
N ARG A 236 17.60 11.01 9.13
CA ARG A 236 16.80 11.50 10.27
C ARG A 236 15.98 10.39 10.89
N VAL A 237 15.39 9.51 10.07
CA VAL A 237 14.64 8.34 10.56
C VAL A 237 15.55 7.40 11.35
N MET A 238 16.76 7.13 10.84
CA MET A 238 17.74 6.29 11.53
C MET A 238 18.24 6.92 12.83
N ALA A 239 18.46 8.23 12.85
CA ALA A 239 18.87 8.96 14.05
C ALA A 239 17.77 9.02 15.13
N SER A 240 16.52 8.79 14.75
CA SER A 240 15.36 8.78 15.67
C SER A 240 15.04 7.39 16.20
N ALA A 241 15.96 6.43 16.07
CA ALA A 241 15.69 5.06 16.45
C ALA A 241 15.37 4.90 17.96
N PRO A 242 14.50 3.95 18.35
CA PRO A 242 13.85 2.97 17.48
C PRO A 242 12.83 3.63 16.55
N SER A 243 12.85 3.27 15.27
CA SER A 243 12.04 3.94 14.25
C SER A 243 11.41 2.96 13.27
N ARG A 244 10.39 3.41 12.53
CA ARG A 244 9.60 2.59 11.60
C ARG A 244 9.46 3.27 10.25
N ILE A 245 9.61 2.49 9.19
CA ILE A 245 9.22 2.87 7.83
C ILE A 245 8.15 1.87 7.37
N VAL A 246 6.96 2.36 7.01
CA VAL A 246 5.83 1.53 6.58
C VAL A 246 5.41 1.90 5.17
N ASN A 247 5.60 0.97 4.23
CA ASN A 247 5.27 1.15 2.83
C ASN A 247 3.93 0.49 2.48
N VAL A 248 2.93 1.26 2.05
CA VAL A 248 1.60 0.73 1.72
C VAL A 248 1.58 0.21 0.27
N ALA A 249 1.75 -1.10 0.12
CA ALA A 249 1.71 -1.82 -1.14
C ALA A 249 0.33 -2.45 -1.43
N SER A 250 0.31 -3.51 -2.24
CA SER A 250 -0.90 -4.24 -2.61
C SER A 250 -0.56 -5.66 -3.05
N LEU A 251 -1.49 -6.63 -2.86
CA LEU A 251 -1.41 -7.92 -3.52
C LEU A 251 -1.38 -7.82 -5.06
N MET A 252 -1.82 -6.69 -5.63
CA MET A 252 -1.66 -6.41 -7.06
C MET A 252 -0.20 -6.40 -7.53
N HIS A 253 0.79 -6.32 -6.63
CA HIS A 253 2.19 -6.51 -7.00
C HIS A 253 2.48 -7.86 -7.66
N LEU A 254 1.69 -8.90 -7.35
CA LEU A 254 1.77 -10.23 -7.99
C LEU A 254 1.24 -10.22 -9.43
N ASN A 255 0.41 -9.24 -9.77
CA ASN A 255 -0.13 -9.05 -11.12
C ASN A 255 0.69 -8.06 -11.93
N ALA A 256 1.94 -7.78 -11.52
CA ALA A 256 2.85 -6.99 -12.33
C ALA A 256 3.21 -7.81 -13.58
N CYS A 257 2.52 -7.55 -14.69
CA CYS A 257 2.84 -8.18 -15.95
C CYS A 257 4.13 -7.57 -16.51
N MET A 258 5.14 -8.42 -16.68
CA MET A 258 6.36 -8.07 -17.39
C MET A 258 6.10 -8.24 -18.89
N PRO A 259 6.34 -7.22 -19.74
CA PRO A 259 6.41 -7.42 -21.18
C PRO A 259 7.35 -8.59 -21.51
N GLY A 260 7.07 -9.38 -22.54
CA GLY A 260 7.77 -10.66 -22.78
C GLY A 260 9.30 -10.57 -22.95
N SER A 261 9.83 -9.38 -23.24
CA SER A 261 11.27 -9.09 -23.29
C SER A 261 11.87 -8.62 -21.95
N CYS A 262 11.04 -8.19 -21.01
CA CYS A 262 11.48 -7.67 -19.72
C CYS A 262 11.78 -8.81 -18.74
N LYS A 263 13.00 -8.85 -18.22
CA LYS A 263 13.44 -9.84 -17.23
C LYS A 263 13.46 -9.27 -15.82
N THR A 264 13.48 -7.94 -15.70
CA THR A 264 13.59 -7.23 -14.42
C THR A 264 12.51 -6.17 -14.29
N ALA A 265 12.05 -5.88 -13.05
CA ALA A 265 11.07 -4.81 -12.79
C ALA A 265 11.53 -3.44 -13.34
N LEU A 266 12.85 -3.24 -13.43
CA LEU A 266 13.47 -2.06 -14.01
C LEU A 266 13.25 -1.99 -15.53
N ASP A 267 13.39 -3.10 -16.25
CA ASP A 267 13.11 -3.17 -17.68
C ASP A 267 11.65 -2.78 -17.95
N ALA A 268 10.70 -3.34 -17.19
CA ALA A 268 9.28 -3.01 -17.35
C ALA A 268 9.00 -1.54 -17.02
N MET A 269 9.70 -0.95 -16.06
CA MET A 269 9.58 0.47 -15.74
C MET A 269 10.04 1.34 -16.91
N THR A 270 11.13 0.98 -17.60
CA THR A 270 11.59 1.72 -18.80
C THR A 270 10.59 1.62 -19.96
N VAL A 271 10.06 0.42 -20.22
CA VAL A 271 9.08 0.20 -21.29
C VAL A 271 7.75 0.91 -21.01
N ASN A 272 7.33 0.99 -19.76
CA ASN A 272 6.05 1.62 -19.40
C ASN A 272 6.09 3.16 -19.37
N CYS A 273 7.26 3.75 -19.56
CA CYS A 273 7.40 5.17 -19.86
C CYS A 273 7.12 5.49 -21.35
N ASP A 274 6.87 4.48 -22.20
CA ASP A 274 6.40 4.67 -23.57
C ASP A 274 4.85 4.72 -23.63
N PRO A 275 4.25 5.84 -24.07
CA PRO A 275 2.80 5.94 -24.28
C PRO A 275 2.23 4.90 -25.26
N ALA A 276 3.05 4.39 -26.19
CA ALA A 276 2.66 3.39 -27.16
C ALA A 276 2.67 1.96 -26.59
N SER A 277 3.17 1.77 -25.36
CA SER A 277 3.26 0.45 -24.73
C SER A 277 1.87 -0.15 -24.49
N PRO A 278 1.60 -1.39 -24.96
CA PRO A 278 0.34 -2.09 -24.67
C PRO A 278 0.21 -2.49 -23.19
N HIS A 279 1.25 -2.28 -22.37
CA HIS A 279 1.33 -2.70 -20.97
C HIS A 279 0.95 -1.62 -19.95
N HIS A 280 0.55 -0.42 -20.39
CA HIS A 280 0.16 0.70 -19.52
C HIS A 280 -0.96 0.36 -18.52
N THR A 281 -1.77 -0.67 -18.78
CA THR A 281 -2.84 -1.16 -17.91
C THR A 281 -2.35 -1.82 -16.61
N HIS A 282 -1.04 -2.09 -16.47
CA HIS A 282 -0.44 -2.77 -15.31
C HIS A 282 0.48 -1.87 -14.47
N ASN A 283 0.56 -0.57 -14.74
CA ASN A 283 1.47 0.35 -14.04
C ASN A 283 1.21 0.45 -12.54
N TYR A 284 -0.05 0.30 -12.12
CA TYR A 284 -0.35 0.17 -10.70
C TYR A 284 0.32 -1.06 -10.07
N SER A 285 0.11 -2.25 -10.65
CA SER A 285 0.73 -3.49 -10.19
C SER A 285 2.26 -3.41 -10.18
N LEU A 286 2.86 -2.87 -11.24
CA LEU A 286 4.30 -2.65 -11.33
C LEU A 286 4.80 -1.70 -10.24
N SER A 287 4.11 -0.58 -10.00
CA SER A 287 4.49 0.37 -8.94
C SER A 287 4.50 -0.29 -7.55
N LYS A 288 3.56 -1.21 -7.31
CA LYS A 288 3.46 -1.94 -6.04
C LYS A 288 4.52 -3.03 -5.93
N LEU A 289 4.92 -3.67 -7.04
CA LEU A 289 6.07 -4.59 -7.07
C LEU A 289 7.38 -3.86 -6.78
N LEU A 290 7.61 -2.74 -7.45
CA LEU A 290 8.81 -1.92 -7.26
C LEU A 290 8.95 -1.46 -5.80
N LEU A 291 7.84 -1.04 -5.17
CA LEU A 291 7.83 -0.66 -3.77
C LEU A 291 8.18 -1.83 -2.83
N VAL A 292 7.70 -3.05 -3.12
CA VAL A 292 8.05 -4.26 -2.36
C VAL A 292 9.54 -4.59 -2.52
N CYS A 293 10.06 -4.60 -3.75
CA CYS A 293 11.48 -4.81 -4.06
C CYS A 293 12.38 -3.80 -3.30
N TYR A 294 12.03 -2.51 -3.39
CA TYR A 294 12.73 -1.44 -2.68
C TYR A 294 12.69 -1.61 -1.16
N THR A 295 11.54 -1.96 -0.59
CA THR A 295 11.39 -2.19 0.86
C THR A 295 12.33 -3.28 1.35
N ARG A 296 12.46 -4.37 0.58
CA ARG A 296 13.32 -5.51 0.96
C ARG A 296 14.80 -5.15 0.91
N ASP A 297 15.23 -4.40 -0.10
CA ASP A 297 16.60 -3.87 -0.15
C ASP A 297 16.87 -2.89 1.00
N LEU A 298 15.94 -1.98 1.29
CA LEU A 298 16.07 -1.02 2.38
C LEU A 298 16.17 -1.74 3.74
N ALA A 299 15.32 -2.73 4.00
CA ALA A 299 15.39 -3.53 5.22
C ALA A 299 16.72 -4.27 5.38
N ARG A 300 17.30 -4.74 4.26
CA ARG A 300 18.63 -5.37 4.25
C ARG A 300 19.75 -4.36 4.56
N ARG A 301 19.67 -3.15 3.99
CA ARG A 301 20.62 -2.04 4.27
C ARG A 301 20.61 -1.60 5.73
N LEU A 302 19.44 -1.61 6.34
CA LEU A 302 19.25 -1.16 7.73
C LEU A 302 19.44 -2.29 8.76
N ARG A 303 19.93 -3.47 8.36
CA ARG A 303 20.29 -4.53 9.32
C ARG A 303 21.35 -4.03 10.29
N GLY A 304 21.12 -4.29 11.58
CA GLY A 304 22.00 -3.82 12.66
C GLY A 304 21.67 -2.41 13.16
N THR A 305 20.66 -1.75 12.58
CA THR A 305 20.06 -0.53 13.13
C THR A 305 18.76 -0.88 13.86
N ASP A 306 18.29 0.03 14.72
CA ASP A 306 16.98 -0.08 15.38
C ASP A 306 15.82 0.49 14.54
N THR A 307 16.03 0.61 13.23
CA THR A 307 15.01 1.01 12.25
C THR A 307 14.39 -0.22 11.59
N VAL A 308 13.07 -0.39 11.76
CA VAL A 308 12.32 -1.48 11.14
C VAL A 308 11.58 -0.96 9.91
N VAL A 309 11.71 -1.67 8.79
CA VAL A 309 11.09 -1.32 7.52
C VAL A 309 10.10 -2.42 7.15
N THR A 310 8.86 -2.08 6.83
CA THR A 310 7.84 -3.06 6.43
C THR A 310 7.11 -2.63 5.18
N VAL A 311 6.51 -3.62 4.52
CA VAL A 311 5.57 -3.38 3.44
C VAL A 311 4.23 -4.02 3.81
N VAL A 312 3.13 -3.31 3.57
CA VAL A 312 1.80 -3.73 4.01
C VAL A 312 0.81 -3.75 2.86
N HIS A 313 -0.10 -4.71 2.89
CA HIS A 313 -1.29 -4.73 2.05
C HIS A 313 -2.52 -4.47 2.92
N PRO A 314 -3.21 -3.33 2.74
CA PRO A 314 -4.37 -2.97 3.57
C PRO A 314 -5.64 -3.77 3.26
N GLY A 315 -5.59 -4.77 2.38
CA GLY A 315 -6.78 -5.40 1.82
C GLY A 315 -7.36 -4.59 0.65
N VAL A 316 -8.51 -5.04 0.15
CA VAL A 316 -9.26 -4.27 -0.85
C VAL A 316 -10.17 -3.30 -0.12
N VAL A 317 -9.75 -2.04 -0.03
CA VAL A 317 -10.40 -1.01 0.80
C VAL A 317 -11.17 -0.04 -0.08
N LEU A 318 -12.41 0.27 0.28
CA LEU A 318 -13.21 1.25 -0.43
C LEU A 318 -12.69 2.67 -0.14
N THR A 319 -11.74 3.12 -0.94
CA THR A 319 -11.21 4.48 -0.94
C THR A 319 -11.53 5.19 -2.27
N ASP A 320 -11.17 6.47 -2.37
CA ASP A 320 -11.28 7.25 -3.61
C ASP A 320 -10.47 6.68 -4.79
N ILE A 321 -9.62 5.67 -4.56
CA ILE A 321 -8.99 4.89 -5.64
C ILE A 321 -10.04 4.28 -6.57
N TYR A 322 -11.26 4.03 -6.08
CA TYR A 322 -12.41 3.58 -6.88
C TYR A 322 -13.36 4.72 -7.26
N ALA A 323 -12.94 6.00 -7.19
CA ALA A 323 -13.79 7.15 -7.50
C ALA A 323 -14.37 7.10 -8.93
N PHE A 324 -13.66 6.45 -9.85
CA PHE A 324 -14.10 6.26 -11.24
C PHE A 324 -15.12 5.12 -11.43
N ALA A 325 -15.36 4.28 -10.42
CA ALA A 325 -16.39 3.24 -10.50
C ALA A 325 -17.80 3.88 -10.49
N ALA A 326 -18.70 3.36 -11.33
CA ALA A 326 -20.10 3.80 -11.36
C ALA A 326 -20.73 3.78 -9.95
N VAL A 327 -21.65 4.71 -9.65
CA VAL A 327 -22.26 4.86 -8.31
C VAL A 327 -22.87 3.54 -7.80
N PHE A 328 -23.52 2.78 -8.68
CA PHE A 328 -24.06 1.46 -8.34
C PHE A 328 -22.97 0.44 -7.99
N MET A 329 -21.83 0.48 -8.70
CA MET A 329 -20.65 -0.30 -8.34
C MET A 329 -20.11 0.14 -6.97
N LYS A 330 -20.01 1.43 -6.64
CA LYS A 330 -19.57 1.88 -5.29
C LYS A 330 -20.46 1.35 -4.16
N VAL A 331 -21.77 1.24 -4.39
CA VAL A 331 -22.73 0.63 -3.45
C VAL A 331 -22.51 -0.88 -3.31
N PHE A 332 -22.21 -1.58 -4.40
CA PHE A 332 -21.87 -3.01 -4.39
C PHE A 332 -20.51 -3.29 -3.74
N LEU A 333 -19.50 -2.51 -4.11
CA LEU A 333 -18.13 -2.55 -3.60
C LEU A 333 -18.08 -2.30 -2.07
N ARG A 334 -19.00 -1.50 -1.50
CA ARG A 334 -19.19 -1.35 -0.04
C ARG A 334 -19.57 -2.64 0.70
N THR A 335 -20.07 -3.64 0.00
CA THR A 335 -20.42 -4.95 0.59
C THR A 335 -19.27 -5.96 0.51
N VAL A 336 -18.30 -5.68 -0.37
CA VAL A 336 -17.18 -6.56 -0.75
C VAL A 336 -15.83 -5.92 -0.43
N PHE A 337 -15.75 -4.75 0.19
CA PHE A 337 -14.48 -4.10 0.51
C PHE A 337 -14.40 -3.73 1.97
N LYS A 338 -13.16 -3.70 2.47
CA LYS A 338 -12.82 -3.20 3.79
C LYS A 338 -13.17 -1.72 3.88
N PHE A 339 -13.62 -1.31 5.06
CA PHE A 339 -13.67 0.12 5.38
C PHE A 339 -12.25 0.67 5.56
N PRO A 340 -12.05 1.98 5.35
CA PRO A 340 -10.75 2.63 5.60
C PRO A 340 -10.09 2.24 6.92
N GLY A 341 -10.85 2.17 8.02
CA GLY A 341 -10.33 1.75 9.33
C GLY A 341 -9.86 0.28 9.40
N GLU A 342 -10.51 -0.64 8.67
CA GLU A 342 -10.05 -2.04 8.56
C GLU A 342 -8.77 -2.14 7.70
N GLY A 343 -8.55 -1.19 6.79
CA GLY A 343 -7.30 -1.08 6.03
C GLY A 343 -6.16 -0.41 6.79
N ALA A 344 -6.48 0.53 7.67
CA ALA A 344 -5.53 1.21 8.54
C ALA A 344 -4.92 0.27 9.58
N GLU A 345 -5.63 -0.80 9.95
CA GLU A 345 -5.22 -1.72 11.00
C GLU A 345 -3.81 -2.30 10.78
N VAL A 346 -3.54 -2.85 9.59
CA VAL A 346 -2.22 -3.44 9.30
C VAL A 346 -1.12 -2.38 9.24
N VAL A 347 -1.45 -1.16 8.80
CA VAL A 347 -0.51 -0.02 8.81
C VAL A 347 -0.14 0.32 10.25
N LEU A 348 -1.14 0.43 11.12
CA LEU A 348 -0.96 0.72 12.55
C LEU A 348 -0.27 -0.43 13.28
N TYR A 349 -0.56 -1.67 12.92
CA TYR A 349 0.13 -2.86 13.46
C TYR A 349 1.62 -2.80 13.18
N CYS A 350 2.02 -2.61 11.92
CA CYS A 350 3.43 -2.48 11.55
C CYS A 350 4.09 -1.19 12.08
N THR A 351 3.28 -0.20 12.48
CA THR A 351 3.77 1.05 13.07
C THR A 351 3.99 0.94 14.58
N LEU A 352 3.06 0.31 15.32
CA LEU A 352 2.96 0.42 16.78
C LEU A 352 3.18 -0.89 17.54
N ALA A 353 3.13 -2.03 16.85
CA ALA A 353 3.35 -3.32 17.50
C ALA A 353 4.84 -3.62 17.67
N ASP A 354 5.14 -4.37 18.73
CA ASP A 354 6.44 -4.95 19.00
C ASP A 354 6.67 -6.21 18.16
N GLY A 355 7.93 -6.63 18.01
CA GLY A 355 8.29 -7.88 17.33
C GLY A 355 8.05 -7.89 15.82
N ILE A 356 7.83 -6.72 15.21
CA ILE A 356 7.67 -6.59 13.76
C ILE A 356 8.98 -6.95 13.05
N ARG A 357 8.90 -7.88 12.10
CA ARG A 357 10.03 -8.34 11.30
C ARG A 357 10.31 -7.37 10.15
N SER A 358 11.51 -6.78 10.18
CA SER A 358 11.98 -5.89 9.12
C SER A 358 12.11 -6.65 7.78
N GLY A 359 11.63 -6.05 6.71
CA GLY A 359 11.64 -6.57 5.34
C GLY A 359 10.46 -7.48 4.98
N SER A 360 9.57 -7.76 5.93
CA SER A 360 8.42 -8.66 5.71
C SER A 360 7.21 -7.94 5.12
N PHE A 361 6.40 -8.72 4.41
CA PHE A 361 5.14 -8.30 3.82
C PHE A 361 3.97 -8.68 4.71
N TYR A 362 3.25 -7.69 5.21
CA TYR A 362 2.13 -7.89 6.12
C TYR A 362 0.78 -7.67 5.44
N ALA A 363 -0.18 -8.52 5.76
CA ALA A 363 -1.60 -8.32 5.51
C ALA A 363 -2.35 -8.86 6.74
N ASP A 364 -3.52 -8.31 7.07
CA ASP A 364 -4.32 -8.81 8.21
C ASP A 364 -3.49 -9.02 9.51
N CYS A 365 -2.54 -8.10 9.76
CA CYS A 365 -1.62 -8.13 10.91
C CYS A 365 -0.79 -9.43 11.04
N THR A 366 -0.54 -10.11 9.91
CA THR A 366 0.21 -11.37 9.82
C THR A 366 1.25 -11.28 8.71
N GLU A 367 2.37 -12.00 8.86
CA GLU A 367 3.41 -12.11 7.82
C GLU A 367 2.96 -13.01 6.66
N TYR A 368 3.15 -12.53 5.44
CA TYR A 368 2.80 -13.20 4.19
C TYR A 368 3.96 -13.20 3.19
N ASP A 369 5.20 -13.41 3.66
CA ASP A 369 6.39 -13.47 2.80
C ASP A 369 6.29 -14.59 1.72
N GLY A 370 5.47 -15.62 1.95
CA GLY A 370 5.17 -16.66 0.95
C GLY A 370 4.33 -16.17 -0.25
N LEU A 371 3.78 -14.96 -0.19
CA LEU A 371 3.02 -14.31 -1.27
C LEU A 371 3.82 -13.21 -1.97
N LEU A 372 5.15 -13.22 -1.85
CA LEU A 372 6.01 -12.28 -2.56
C LEU A 372 6.32 -12.76 -3.97
N SER A 373 6.38 -11.81 -4.90
CA SER A 373 6.89 -12.06 -6.26
C SER A 373 8.33 -12.60 -6.21
N PRO A 374 8.72 -13.53 -7.11
CA PRO A 374 10.11 -13.99 -7.22
C PRO A 374 11.11 -12.84 -7.37
N LEU A 375 10.76 -11.77 -8.08
CA LEU A 375 11.61 -10.58 -8.23
C LEU A 375 11.82 -9.85 -6.90
N ALA A 376 10.82 -9.84 -6.02
CA ALA A 376 10.97 -9.28 -4.69
C ALA A 376 11.90 -10.14 -3.81
N LEU A 377 11.96 -11.45 -4.03
CA LEU A 377 12.85 -12.36 -3.30
C LEU A 377 14.30 -12.36 -3.84
N ASP A 378 14.55 -11.77 -5.00
CA ASP A 378 15.88 -11.65 -5.59
C ASP A 378 16.63 -10.41 -5.06
N ASP A 379 17.51 -10.63 -4.09
CA ASP A 379 18.32 -9.58 -3.47
C ASP A 379 19.26 -8.88 -4.48
N THR A 380 19.75 -9.60 -5.50
CA THR A 380 20.62 -9.01 -6.52
C THR A 380 19.84 -8.06 -7.42
N HIS A 381 18.62 -8.46 -7.79
CA HIS A 381 17.68 -7.60 -8.52
C HIS A 381 17.33 -6.34 -7.72
N ASN A 382 16.94 -6.51 -6.45
CA ASN A 382 16.54 -5.39 -5.59
C ASN A 382 17.70 -4.40 -5.35
N GLU A 383 18.92 -4.91 -5.16
CA GLU A 383 20.11 -4.08 -5.02
C GLU A 383 20.41 -3.29 -6.30
N ARG A 384 20.25 -3.92 -7.47
CA ARG A 384 20.39 -3.25 -8.76
C ARG A 384 19.36 -2.14 -8.93
N LEU A 385 18.09 -2.40 -8.59
CA LEU A 385 17.03 -1.40 -8.60
C LEU A 385 17.42 -0.19 -7.75
N ARG A 386 17.89 -0.40 -6.51
CA ARG A 386 18.38 0.70 -5.66
C ARG A 386 19.50 1.49 -6.33
N ARG A 387 20.56 0.83 -6.81
CA ARG A 387 21.73 1.55 -7.37
C ARG A 387 21.33 2.46 -8.52
N VAL A 388 20.43 1.99 -9.37
CA VAL A 388 19.86 2.80 -10.45
C VAL A 388 19.06 3.98 -9.91
N LEU A 389 18.22 3.78 -8.89
CA LEU A 389 17.45 4.85 -8.26
C LEU A 389 18.35 5.92 -7.62
N LEU A 390 19.37 5.53 -6.86
CA LEU A 390 20.29 6.49 -6.23
C LEU A 390 21.01 7.34 -7.27
N ARG A 391 21.44 6.74 -8.38
CA ARG A 391 22.06 7.44 -9.49
C ARG A 391 21.09 8.34 -10.25
N TYR A 392 19.87 7.87 -10.45
CA TYR A 392 18.79 8.65 -11.06
C TYR A 392 18.40 9.86 -10.20
N PHE A 393 18.32 9.68 -8.88
CA PHE A 393 18.09 10.78 -7.94
C PHE A 393 19.34 11.62 -7.68
N ALA A 394 20.50 11.24 -8.25
CA ALA A 394 21.79 11.87 -7.98
C ALA A 394 22.08 12.02 -6.47
N LEU A 395 21.79 10.97 -5.70
CA LEU A 395 22.11 10.89 -4.28
C LEU A 395 23.50 10.28 -4.03
N ASP A 396 24.10 9.68 -5.06
CA ASP A 396 25.44 9.08 -5.04
C ASP A 396 26.52 9.97 -5.71
N THR A 397 26.12 11.09 -6.30
CA THR A 397 26.98 11.97 -7.11
C THR A 397 26.75 13.43 -6.73
N SER A 398 27.81 14.24 -6.75
CA SER A 398 27.74 15.67 -6.38
C SER A 398 27.02 16.56 -7.39
N LYS A 399 26.41 15.98 -8.45
CA LYS A 399 25.68 16.71 -9.49
C LYS A 399 24.40 15.98 -9.89
N PRO A 400 23.26 16.69 -10.06
CA PRO A 400 22.02 16.12 -10.58
C PRO A 400 22.25 15.43 -11.92
N THR A 401 21.76 14.21 -12.08
CA THR A 401 21.72 13.58 -13.38
C THR A 401 20.57 14.22 -14.15
N GLY A 402 20.89 15.09 -15.12
CA GLY A 402 19.91 15.59 -16.10
C GLY A 402 19.37 14.52 -17.05
N LYS A 403 19.70 13.26 -16.78
CA LYS A 403 19.41 12.08 -17.59
C LYS A 403 18.03 11.51 -17.26
N LEU A 404 17.41 10.92 -18.26
CA LEU A 404 16.20 10.12 -18.06
C LEU A 404 16.57 8.74 -17.50
N LEU A 405 15.63 8.10 -16.83
CA LEU A 405 15.86 6.80 -16.18
C LEU A 405 16.34 5.72 -17.16
N PRO A 406 15.79 5.59 -18.39
CA PRO A 406 16.34 4.64 -19.37
C PRO A 406 17.84 4.87 -19.66
N GLU A 407 18.26 6.13 -19.79
CA GLU A 407 19.68 6.48 -20.01
C GLU A 407 20.56 6.11 -18.81
N VAL A 408 20.03 6.24 -17.59
CA VAL A 408 20.72 5.80 -16.37
C VAL A 408 20.85 4.28 -16.36
N VAL A 409 19.78 3.55 -16.70
CA VAL A 409 19.77 2.08 -16.80
C VAL A 409 20.79 1.59 -17.84
N GLU A 410 20.79 2.18 -19.04
CA GLU A 410 21.74 1.86 -20.10
C GLU A 410 23.19 2.11 -19.68
N SER A 411 23.45 3.20 -18.95
CA SER A 411 24.80 3.51 -18.44
C SER A 411 25.29 2.59 -17.30
N MET A 412 24.48 1.63 -16.88
CA MET A 412 24.75 0.67 -15.80
C MET A 412 24.63 -0.78 -16.24
N LEU A 413 24.23 -1.02 -17.49
CA LEU A 413 24.42 -2.28 -18.20
C LEU A 413 25.88 -2.39 -18.63
#